data_AF-A0A952J1G6-F1
#
_entry.id   AF-A0A952J1G6-F1
#
_cell.length_a   1.000
_cell.length_b   1.000
_cell.length_c   1.000
_cell.angle_alpha   90.00
_cell.angle_beta   90.00
_cell.angle_gamma   90.00
#
_symmetry.space_group_name_H-M   'P 1'
#
loop_
_entity.id
_entity.type
_entity.pdbx_description
1 polymer ?
#
loop_
_entity_poly.entity_id
_entity_poly.type
_entity_poly.pdbx_seq_one_letter_code
_entity_poly.pdbx_strand_id
1 'polypeptide(L)'
;MQIAQADNGIAVSHSGPVVKPSSKTLDGERRTIRGADYIRYGQYWVRYYPPLEESLASRKTLIDHLTRRAFHHTEPGINTPGERLDVARMHYKNQVDPTLKRVNAAMLAGALFNRATDIFTAIVELEEKGVCISFENELMKACGDYFKEALELGKDVRHFSGEEGIDELWGEPFRAFTLPIDAYYESRYIKVAQAMTNIDKLAARIGEVYGARSEFTNIEDLINTYAIAAKEECETMKSDPCIFEVWPKFVASGEAVGAVKAKLAPNCNTECKYVLEAAQKSLVAGRDLINWIARARVPMPKSTDVYFKKLDLLVIRLQNC
;
A
#
# COMPACT_ATOMS: atom_id res chain seq x y z
N MET A 1 52.61 48.47 4.97
CA MET A 1 51.42 48.52 4.10
C MET A 1 50.66 47.22 4.30
N GLN A 2 49.86 47.18 5.36
CA GLN A 2 48.94 46.09 5.70
C GLN A 2 47.63 46.34 4.95
N ILE A 3 47.02 45.31 4.38
CA ILE A 3 45.61 45.34 3.99
C ILE A 3 44.96 44.11 4.62
N ALA A 4 43.99 44.42 5.49
CA ALA A 4 43.22 43.53 6.32
C ALA A 4 42.17 42.76 5.51
N GLN A 5 41.97 41.49 5.86
CA GLN A 5 40.76 40.72 5.57
C GLN A 5 39.74 41.00 6.67
N ALA A 6 38.51 41.33 6.27
CA ALA A 6 37.38 41.48 7.17
C ALA A 6 36.67 40.13 7.33
N ASP A 7 36.73 39.60 8.56
CA ASP A 7 35.91 38.50 9.06
C ASP A 7 34.49 39.03 9.38
N ASN A 8 33.45 38.33 8.93
CA ASN A 8 32.11 38.46 9.48
C ASN A 8 31.30 37.18 9.18
N GLY A 9 31.10 36.37 10.22
CA GLY A 9 30.29 35.15 10.15
C GLY A 9 29.98 34.62 11.55
N ILE A 10 28.96 35.22 12.16
CA ILE A 10 28.47 34.99 13.52
C ILE A 10 28.04 33.52 13.70
N ALA A 11 28.66 32.81 14.63
CA ALA A 11 28.21 31.51 15.13
C ALA A 11 27.19 31.72 16.26
N VAL A 12 25.96 31.24 16.07
CA VAL A 12 24.96 31.14 17.14
C VAL A 12 24.83 29.67 17.55
N SER A 13 25.29 29.40 18.77
CA SER A 13 25.18 28.13 19.48
C SER A 13 23.84 28.07 20.22
N HIS A 14 23.03 27.04 19.91
CA HIS A 14 21.88 26.67 20.73
C HIS A 14 21.93 25.18 21.06
N SER A 15 22.69 24.85 22.11
CA SER A 15 22.64 23.55 22.78
C SER A 15 21.64 23.62 23.93
N GLY A 16 20.38 23.29 23.63
CA GLY A 16 19.39 22.90 24.63
C GLY A 16 19.40 21.38 24.83
N PRO A 17 19.02 20.85 26.01
CA PRO A 17 19.13 19.43 26.30
C PRO A 17 18.13 18.64 25.45
N VAL A 18 18.65 17.80 24.57
CA VAL A 18 17.86 16.81 23.83
C VAL A 18 17.39 15.76 24.83
N VAL A 19 16.12 15.86 25.24
CA VAL A 19 15.40 14.79 25.94
C VAL A 19 15.35 13.60 24.98
N LYS A 20 16.18 12.58 25.23
CA LYS A 20 16.06 11.29 24.55
C LYS A 20 14.78 10.62 25.03
N PRO A 21 13.80 10.29 24.17
CA PRO A 21 12.76 9.36 24.55
C PRO A 21 13.40 7.99 24.73
N SER A 22 13.49 7.54 25.98
CA SER A 22 13.87 6.18 26.31
C SER A 22 12.67 5.25 26.07
N SER A 23 12.61 4.65 24.90
CA SER A 23 12.07 3.30 24.78
C SER A 23 12.93 2.57 23.77
N LYS A 24 13.64 1.51 24.17
CA LYS A 24 14.16 0.55 23.20
C LYS A 24 12.96 0.05 22.41
N THR A 25 12.86 0.42 21.14
CA THR A 25 11.87 -0.14 20.24
C THR A 25 12.20 -1.63 20.14
N LEU A 26 11.30 -2.52 20.58
CA LEU A 26 11.48 -3.98 20.34
C LEU A 26 11.05 -4.32 18.90
N ASP A 27 11.30 -3.42 17.96
CA ASP A 27 11.09 -3.66 16.55
C ASP A 27 12.14 -4.67 16.07
N GLY A 28 11.74 -5.59 15.19
CA GLY A 28 12.55 -6.71 14.77
C GLY A 28 12.60 -7.88 15.77
N GLU A 29 11.97 -7.77 16.95
CA GLU A 29 11.84 -8.91 17.87
C GLU A 29 11.01 -10.00 17.20
N ARG A 30 11.47 -11.26 17.28
CA ARG A 30 10.78 -12.43 16.73
C ARG A 30 10.24 -13.33 17.83
N ARG A 31 9.03 -13.87 17.63
CA ARG A 31 8.39 -14.84 18.54
C ARG A 31 7.51 -15.81 17.77
N THR A 32 7.41 -17.03 18.27
CA THR A 32 6.45 -18.01 17.78
C THR A 32 5.15 -17.91 18.57
N ILE A 33 4.03 -17.74 17.87
CA ILE A 33 2.69 -17.64 18.45
C ILE A 33 1.83 -18.73 17.79
N ARG A 34 1.33 -19.68 18.58
CA ARG A 34 0.49 -20.79 18.11
C ARG A 34 1.08 -21.55 16.90
N GLY A 35 2.39 -21.75 16.89
CA GLY A 35 3.10 -22.50 15.86
C GLY A 35 3.44 -21.71 14.58
N ALA A 36 3.15 -20.41 14.52
CA ALA A 36 3.61 -19.53 13.45
C ALA A 36 4.60 -18.49 13.99
N ASP A 37 5.60 -18.14 13.20
CA ASP A 37 6.57 -17.11 13.56
C ASP A 37 6.04 -15.71 13.25
N TYR A 38 6.35 -14.77 14.13
CA TYR A 38 5.96 -13.37 14.04
C TYR A 38 7.17 -12.47 14.31
N ILE A 39 7.19 -11.31 13.66
CA ILE A 39 8.16 -10.24 13.85
C ILE A 39 7.43 -8.96 14.26
N ARG A 40 7.98 -8.22 15.23
CA ARG A 40 7.32 -7.05 15.78
C ARG A 40 7.73 -5.77 15.07
N TYR A 41 6.76 -4.93 14.70
CA TYR A 41 6.99 -3.55 14.30
C TYR A 41 5.87 -2.66 14.86
N GLY A 42 6.26 -1.62 15.60
CA GLY A 42 5.32 -0.79 16.35
C GLY A 42 4.57 -1.62 17.39
N GLN A 43 3.24 -1.60 17.33
CA GLN A 43 2.38 -2.37 18.25
C GLN A 43 1.98 -3.75 17.71
N TYR A 44 2.35 -4.09 16.49
CA TYR A 44 1.90 -5.31 15.82
C TYR A 44 2.97 -6.38 15.81
N TRP A 45 2.52 -7.62 16.02
CA TRP A 45 3.21 -8.82 15.61
C TRP A 45 2.72 -9.15 14.22
N VAL A 46 3.60 -9.04 13.23
CA VAL A 46 3.32 -9.39 11.83
C VAL A 46 3.88 -10.77 11.56
N ARG A 47 3.12 -11.64 10.89
CA ARG A 47 3.60 -12.97 10.50
C ARG A 47 4.93 -12.87 9.75
N TYR A 48 5.93 -13.61 10.24
CA TYR A 48 7.29 -13.59 9.73
C TYR A 48 7.49 -14.69 8.69
N TYR A 49 7.97 -14.28 7.52
CA TYR A 49 8.44 -15.17 6.47
C TYR A 49 9.95 -14.98 6.30
N PRO A 50 10.75 -16.05 6.30
CA PRO A 50 12.18 -15.91 6.08
C PRO A 50 12.45 -15.25 4.73
N PRO A 51 13.32 -14.22 4.66
CA PRO A 51 13.77 -13.67 3.39
C PRO A 51 14.38 -14.76 2.51
N LEU A 52 14.23 -14.61 1.18
CA LEU A 52 14.94 -15.49 0.24
C LEU A 52 16.44 -15.28 0.38
N GLU A 53 17.22 -16.30 0.01
CA GLU A 53 18.67 -16.21 -0.06
C GLU A 53 19.10 -15.14 -1.07
N GLU A 54 20.22 -14.46 -0.81
CA GLU A 54 20.75 -13.41 -1.66
C GLU A 54 21.36 -14.01 -2.95
N SER A 55 20.59 -13.99 -4.04
CA SER A 55 21.00 -14.45 -5.37
C SER A 55 20.17 -13.77 -6.47
N LEU A 56 20.64 -13.77 -7.73
CA LEU A 56 19.84 -13.22 -8.85
C LEU A 56 18.55 -14.02 -9.07
N ALA A 57 18.60 -15.35 -8.91
CA ALA A 57 17.42 -16.22 -9.04
C ALA A 57 16.34 -15.92 -7.99
N SER A 58 16.72 -15.76 -6.73
CA SER A 58 15.82 -15.33 -5.65
C SER A 58 15.25 -13.94 -5.91
N ARG A 59 16.10 -13.00 -6.34
CA ARG A 59 15.72 -11.63 -6.67
C ARG A 59 14.73 -11.59 -7.83
N LYS A 60 14.92 -12.44 -8.85
CA LYS A 60 13.99 -12.58 -9.98
C LYS A 60 12.64 -13.07 -9.51
N THR A 61 12.63 -14.13 -8.72
CA THR A 61 11.40 -14.69 -8.13
C THR A 61 10.64 -13.62 -7.34
N LEU A 62 11.35 -12.83 -6.55
CA LEU A 62 10.78 -11.72 -5.79
C LEU A 62 10.19 -10.65 -6.73
N ILE A 63 10.98 -10.13 -7.68
CA ILE A 63 10.54 -9.10 -8.65
C ILE A 63 9.33 -9.58 -9.45
N ASP A 64 9.29 -10.84 -9.89
CA ASP A 64 8.16 -11.41 -10.64
C ASP A 64 6.87 -11.40 -9.80
N HIS A 65 6.95 -11.80 -8.52
CA HIS A 65 5.80 -11.76 -7.61
C HIS A 65 5.32 -10.33 -7.35
N LEU A 66 6.25 -9.40 -7.14
CA LEU A 66 5.92 -8.00 -6.88
C LEU A 66 5.35 -7.31 -8.11
N THR A 67 5.84 -7.64 -9.30
CA THR A 67 5.31 -7.13 -10.58
C THR A 67 3.87 -7.56 -10.79
N ARG A 68 3.57 -8.86 -10.60
CA ARG A 68 2.19 -9.38 -10.67
C ARG A 68 1.28 -8.69 -9.66
N ARG A 69 1.78 -8.48 -8.44
CA ARG A 69 1.03 -7.77 -7.39
C ARG A 69 0.79 -6.32 -7.77
N ALA A 70 1.78 -5.58 -8.24
CA ALA A 70 1.63 -4.19 -8.65
C ALA A 70 0.53 -4.06 -9.72
N PHE A 71 0.60 -4.85 -10.80
CA PHE A 71 -0.41 -4.80 -11.87
C PHE A 71 -1.82 -5.23 -11.41
N HIS A 72 -1.93 -6.19 -10.48
CA HIS A 72 -3.22 -6.57 -9.89
C HIS A 72 -3.91 -5.38 -9.19
N HIS A 73 -3.13 -4.39 -8.75
CA HIS A 73 -3.62 -3.21 -8.05
C HIS A 73 -3.74 -1.95 -8.93
N THR A 74 -3.36 -2.00 -10.21
CA THR A 74 -3.47 -0.87 -11.15
C THR A 74 -4.79 -0.85 -11.93
N GLU A 75 -5.11 0.30 -12.55
CA GLU A 75 -6.16 0.36 -13.60
C GLU A 75 -5.95 -0.74 -14.66
N PRO A 76 -7.03 -1.41 -15.11
CA PRO A 76 -6.94 -2.43 -16.15
C PRO A 76 -6.32 -1.91 -17.46
N GLY A 77 -5.55 -2.75 -18.13
CA GLY A 77 -4.93 -2.44 -19.43
C GLY A 77 -3.54 -1.79 -19.34
N ILE A 78 -3.04 -1.48 -18.14
CA ILE A 78 -1.69 -0.90 -17.95
C ILE A 78 -0.57 -1.93 -18.16
N ASN A 79 -0.84 -3.23 -17.93
CA ASN A 79 0.13 -4.33 -18.11
C ASN A 79 0.48 -4.55 -19.60
N THR A 80 1.23 -3.62 -20.17
CA THR A 80 1.63 -3.58 -21.58
C THR A 80 2.89 -4.42 -21.77
N PRO A 81 2.95 -5.35 -22.75
CA PRO A 81 4.13 -6.20 -22.96
C PRO A 81 5.41 -5.39 -23.23
N GLY A 82 6.55 -5.89 -22.73
CA GLY A 82 7.86 -5.25 -22.87
C GLY A 82 8.30 -5.07 -24.32
N GLU A 83 7.97 -6.01 -25.22
CA GLU A 83 8.23 -5.91 -26.66
C GLU A 83 7.54 -4.71 -27.33
N ARG A 84 6.46 -4.17 -26.75
CA ARG A 84 5.72 -3.01 -27.29
C ARG A 84 6.21 -1.67 -26.75
N LEU A 85 7.33 -1.64 -26.03
CA LEU A 85 7.89 -0.43 -25.41
C LEU A 85 7.98 0.76 -26.38
N ASP A 86 8.54 0.57 -27.57
CA ASP A 86 8.76 1.67 -28.52
C ASP A 86 7.44 2.23 -29.06
N VAL A 87 6.46 1.35 -29.27
CA VAL A 87 5.11 1.73 -29.68
C VAL A 87 4.42 2.53 -28.57
N ALA A 88 4.46 2.04 -27.33
CA ALA A 88 3.90 2.76 -26.18
C ALA A 88 4.56 4.13 -26.01
N ARG A 89 5.89 4.22 -26.17
CA ARG A 89 6.66 5.45 -26.08
C ARG A 89 6.30 6.45 -27.16
N MET A 90 6.13 5.99 -28.40
CA MET A 90 5.67 6.82 -29.51
C MET A 90 4.28 7.42 -29.22
N HIS A 91 3.33 6.61 -28.77
CA HIS A 91 1.98 7.08 -28.43
C HIS A 91 1.98 8.07 -27.25
N TYR A 92 2.80 7.85 -26.23
CA TYR A 92 2.95 8.81 -25.14
C TYR A 92 3.53 10.16 -25.61
N LYS A 93 4.60 10.14 -26.41
CA LYS A 93 5.25 11.36 -26.93
C LYS A 93 4.33 12.18 -27.83
N ASN A 94 3.63 11.52 -28.74
CA ASN A 94 2.76 12.18 -29.74
C ASN A 94 1.41 12.63 -29.18
N GLN A 95 1.02 12.16 -27.98
CA GLN A 95 -0.24 12.56 -27.38
C GLN A 95 -0.14 13.99 -26.83
N VAL A 96 -1.12 14.81 -27.22
CA VAL A 96 -1.25 16.22 -26.83
C VAL A 96 -2.36 16.43 -25.80
N ASP A 97 -3.42 15.62 -25.85
CA ASP A 97 -4.48 15.68 -24.85
C ASP A 97 -3.94 15.22 -23.48
N PRO A 98 -4.00 16.06 -22.43
CA PRO A 98 -3.40 15.71 -21.13
C PRO A 98 -4.01 14.47 -20.48
N THR A 99 -5.32 14.25 -20.65
CA THR A 99 -6.02 13.12 -20.04
C THR A 99 -5.61 11.81 -20.70
N LEU A 100 -5.56 11.79 -22.04
CA LEU A 100 -5.06 10.65 -22.81
C LEU A 100 -3.56 10.44 -22.61
N LYS A 101 -2.79 11.53 -22.47
CA LYS A 101 -1.33 11.45 -22.25
C LYS A 101 -0.99 10.76 -20.95
N ARG A 102 -1.75 11.02 -19.88
CA ARG A 102 -1.65 10.29 -18.61
C ARG A 102 -1.89 8.79 -18.77
N VAL A 103 -2.93 8.40 -19.52
CA VAL A 103 -3.20 6.96 -19.80
C VAL A 103 -2.01 6.34 -20.56
N ASN A 104 -1.52 7.03 -21.59
CA ASN A 104 -0.36 6.57 -22.35
C ASN A 104 0.91 6.51 -21.49
N ALA A 105 1.08 7.42 -20.53
CA ALA A 105 2.18 7.40 -19.56
C ALA A 105 2.11 6.14 -18.70
N ALA A 106 0.93 5.79 -18.19
CA ALA A 106 0.72 4.57 -17.41
C ALA A 106 1.01 3.30 -18.25
N MET A 107 0.52 3.23 -19.48
CA MET A 107 0.83 2.12 -20.40
C MET A 107 2.34 2.01 -20.70
N LEU A 108 3.00 3.15 -20.92
CA LEU A 108 4.45 3.21 -21.11
C LEU A 108 5.19 2.73 -19.85
N ALA A 109 4.74 3.13 -18.66
CA ALA A 109 5.29 2.66 -17.40
C ALA A 109 5.19 1.13 -17.28
N GLY A 110 4.06 0.53 -17.66
CA GLY A 110 3.90 -0.92 -17.71
C GLY A 110 4.81 -1.61 -18.73
N ALA A 111 4.97 -1.04 -19.93
CA ALA A 111 5.88 -1.57 -20.96
C ALA A 111 7.35 -1.51 -20.53
N LEU A 112 7.76 -0.42 -19.86
CA LEU A 112 9.09 -0.28 -19.25
C LEU A 112 9.32 -1.32 -18.16
N PHE A 113 8.32 -1.53 -17.30
CA PHE A 113 8.37 -2.53 -16.25
C PHE A 113 8.63 -3.93 -16.81
N ASN A 114 7.80 -4.33 -17.78
CA ASN A 114 7.91 -5.65 -18.39
C ASN A 114 9.22 -5.79 -19.17
N ARG A 115 9.70 -4.72 -19.85
CA ARG A 115 11.02 -4.75 -20.50
C ARG A 115 12.16 -4.96 -19.48
N ALA A 116 12.10 -4.32 -18.32
CA ALA A 116 13.08 -4.51 -17.27
C ALA A 116 13.07 -5.96 -16.77
N THR A 117 11.89 -6.54 -16.54
CA THR A 117 11.76 -7.95 -16.11
C THR A 117 12.20 -8.94 -17.18
N ASP A 118 11.96 -8.65 -18.46
CA ASP A 118 12.41 -9.49 -19.58
C ASP A 118 13.95 -9.56 -19.63
N ILE A 119 14.61 -8.40 -19.50
CA ILE A 119 16.08 -8.31 -19.46
C ILE A 119 16.63 -8.99 -18.22
N PHE A 120 16.02 -8.76 -17.05
CA PHE A 120 16.47 -9.39 -15.81
C PHE A 120 16.34 -10.91 -15.84
N THR A 121 15.28 -11.41 -16.48
CA THR A 121 15.10 -12.84 -16.73
C THR A 121 16.24 -13.40 -17.58
N ALA A 122 16.60 -12.73 -18.69
CA ALA A 122 17.70 -13.15 -19.53
C ALA A 122 19.06 -13.13 -18.80
N ILE A 123 19.29 -12.16 -17.91
CA ILE A 123 20.50 -12.08 -17.07
C ILE A 123 20.60 -13.32 -16.16
N VAL A 124 19.51 -13.68 -15.49
CA VAL A 124 19.47 -14.85 -14.59
C VAL A 124 19.70 -16.13 -15.38
N GLU A 125 19.08 -16.29 -16.55
CA GLU A 125 19.27 -17.46 -17.42
C GLU A 125 20.72 -17.60 -17.93
N LEU A 126 21.44 -16.49 -18.10
CA LEU A 126 22.87 -16.50 -18.44
C LEU A 126 23.72 -16.93 -17.25
N GLU A 127 23.43 -16.42 -16.05
CA GLU A 127 24.11 -16.81 -14.81
C GLU A 127 23.94 -18.30 -14.51
N GLU A 128 22.72 -18.84 -14.69
CA GLU A 128 22.42 -20.27 -14.55
C GLU A 128 23.24 -21.15 -15.51
N LYS A 129 23.65 -20.61 -16.66
CA LYS A 129 24.54 -21.27 -17.64
C LYS A 129 26.03 -21.08 -17.32
N GLY A 130 26.36 -20.45 -16.20
CA GLY A 130 27.73 -20.20 -15.75
C GLY A 130 28.35 -18.90 -16.26
N VAL A 131 27.56 -17.98 -16.83
CA VAL A 131 28.06 -16.67 -17.24
C VAL A 131 28.04 -15.72 -16.05
N CYS A 132 29.21 -15.33 -15.56
CA CYS A 132 29.31 -14.34 -14.48
C CYS A 132 28.88 -12.95 -14.98
N ILE A 133 27.76 -12.44 -14.46
CA ILE A 133 27.27 -11.08 -14.76
C ILE A 133 27.47 -10.20 -13.52
N SER A 134 28.29 -9.16 -13.65
CA SER A 134 28.46 -8.17 -12.56
C SER A 134 27.32 -7.15 -12.57
N PHE A 135 27.12 -6.46 -11.44
CA PHE A 135 26.12 -5.37 -11.35
C PHE A 135 26.45 -4.18 -12.26
N GLU A 136 27.72 -4.02 -12.65
CA GLU A 136 28.18 -2.98 -13.58
C GLU A 136 27.96 -3.34 -15.06
N ASN A 137 27.46 -4.56 -15.34
CA ASN A 137 27.13 -5.01 -16.69
C ASN A 137 26.09 -4.09 -17.35
N GLU A 138 26.22 -3.88 -18.65
CA GLU A 138 25.33 -3.01 -19.43
C GLU A 138 23.87 -3.47 -19.39
N LEU A 139 23.59 -4.78 -19.34
CA LEU A 139 22.24 -5.32 -19.20
C LEU A 139 21.64 -4.99 -17.83
N MET A 140 22.44 -5.07 -16.76
CA MET A 140 22.01 -4.68 -15.42
C MET A 140 21.71 -3.18 -15.33
N LYS A 141 22.57 -2.34 -15.96
CA LYS A 141 22.33 -0.89 -16.06
C LYS A 141 21.06 -0.57 -16.83
N ALA A 142 20.87 -1.19 -18.00
CA ALA A 142 19.67 -0.99 -18.81
C ALA A 142 18.39 -1.41 -18.06
N CYS A 143 18.44 -2.54 -17.35
CA CYS A 143 17.33 -2.98 -16.48
C CYS A 143 17.00 -1.92 -15.41
N GLY A 144 18.03 -1.41 -14.71
CA GLY A 144 17.88 -0.34 -13.72
C GLY A 144 17.29 0.95 -14.31
N ASP A 145 17.73 1.36 -15.50
CA ASP A 145 17.22 2.55 -16.19
C ASP A 145 15.73 2.41 -16.57
N TYR A 146 15.31 1.23 -17.04
CA TYR A 146 13.91 0.96 -17.33
C TYR A 146 13.04 0.97 -16.08
N PHE A 147 13.48 0.35 -14.98
CA PHE A 147 12.74 0.44 -13.71
C PHE A 147 12.65 1.87 -13.19
N LYS A 148 13.74 2.64 -13.31
CA LYS A 148 13.77 4.04 -12.88
C LYS A 148 12.79 4.89 -13.70
N GLU A 149 12.78 4.75 -15.02
CA GLU A 149 11.81 5.46 -15.87
C GLU A 149 10.37 5.01 -15.58
N ALA A 150 10.14 3.70 -15.38
CA ALA A 150 8.84 3.19 -15.01
C ALA A 150 8.36 3.76 -13.67
N LEU A 151 9.24 3.93 -12.69
CA LEU A 151 8.92 4.53 -11.40
C LEU A 151 8.51 6.01 -11.54
N GLU A 152 9.23 6.78 -12.36
CA GLU A 152 8.92 8.19 -12.61
C GLU A 152 7.56 8.39 -13.30
N LEU A 153 7.24 7.52 -14.26
CA LEU A 153 5.93 7.51 -14.92
C LEU A 153 4.84 6.88 -14.04
N GLY A 154 5.21 6.15 -12.99
CA GLY A 154 4.31 5.52 -12.03
C GLY A 154 3.37 6.50 -11.32
N LYS A 155 3.74 7.79 -11.25
CA LYS A 155 2.86 8.86 -10.74
C LYS A 155 1.56 9.03 -11.53
N ASP A 156 1.53 8.58 -12.78
CA ASP A 156 0.36 8.64 -13.68
C ASP A 156 -0.47 7.35 -13.65
N VAL A 157 0.02 6.31 -12.97
CA VAL A 157 -0.67 5.05 -12.71
C VAL A 157 -1.61 5.23 -11.52
N ARG A 158 -2.85 4.77 -11.64
CA ARG A 158 -3.83 4.83 -10.53
C ARG A 158 -4.12 3.45 -9.97
N HIS A 159 -4.48 3.41 -8.70
CA HIS A 159 -5.04 2.20 -8.10
C HIS A 159 -6.40 1.89 -8.77
N PHE A 160 -6.75 0.61 -8.93
CA PHE A 160 -8.00 0.22 -9.61
C PHE A 160 -9.26 0.77 -8.91
N SER A 161 -9.19 1.02 -7.60
CA SER A 161 -10.30 1.61 -6.84
C SER A 161 -10.41 3.14 -6.98
N GLY A 162 -9.38 3.79 -7.52
CA GLY A 162 -9.24 5.25 -7.53
C GLY A 162 -8.62 5.83 -6.25
N GLU A 163 -8.33 5.02 -5.24
CA GLU A 163 -7.63 5.45 -4.03
C GLU A 163 -6.10 5.56 -4.22
N GLU A 164 -5.39 6.04 -3.20
CA GLU A 164 -3.91 6.09 -3.21
C GLU A 164 -3.25 4.72 -2.93
N GLY A 165 -1.93 4.71 -2.74
CA GLY A 165 -1.17 3.53 -2.30
C GLY A 165 -0.56 2.74 -3.45
N ILE A 166 -0.92 3.06 -4.69
CA ILE A 166 -0.30 2.46 -5.87
C ILE A 166 1.16 2.90 -6.05
N ASP A 167 1.52 4.10 -5.63
CA ASP A 167 2.89 4.62 -5.64
C ASP A 167 3.84 3.76 -4.80
N GLU A 168 3.39 3.35 -3.61
CA GLU A 168 4.14 2.43 -2.76
C GLU A 168 4.32 1.07 -3.45
N LEU A 169 3.23 0.48 -3.96
CA LEU A 169 3.24 -0.82 -4.64
C LEU A 169 4.09 -0.82 -5.91
N TRP A 170 3.97 0.23 -6.71
CA TRP A 170 4.63 0.39 -7.99
C TRP A 170 6.15 0.51 -7.83
N GLY A 171 6.61 1.10 -6.73
CA GLY A 171 8.03 1.18 -6.40
C GLY A 171 8.64 -0.10 -5.83
N GLU A 172 7.84 -1.08 -5.39
CA GLU A 172 8.36 -2.27 -4.72
C GLU A 172 9.31 -3.11 -5.57
N PRO A 173 9.05 -3.39 -6.87
CA PRO A 173 9.97 -4.22 -7.62
C PRO A 173 11.29 -3.49 -7.92
N PHE A 174 11.29 -2.16 -8.07
CA PHE A 174 12.54 -1.39 -8.15
C PHE A 174 13.33 -1.41 -6.84
N ARG A 175 12.65 -1.32 -5.68
CA ARG A 175 13.31 -1.51 -4.38
C ARG A 175 13.88 -2.93 -4.25
N ALA A 176 13.14 -3.95 -4.66
CA ALA A 176 13.62 -5.34 -4.68
C ALA A 176 14.76 -5.56 -5.67
N PHE A 177 14.90 -4.73 -6.71
CA PHE A 177 16.03 -4.75 -7.63
C PHE A 177 17.29 -4.09 -7.04
N THR A 178 17.13 -3.06 -6.20
CA THR A 178 18.23 -2.20 -5.72
C THR A 178 18.70 -2.49 -4.30
N LEU A 179 17.85 -3.04 -3.44
CA LEU A 179 18.15 -3.33 -2.04
C LEU A 179 18.59 -4.79 -1.84
N PRO A 180 19.36 -5.10 -0.79
CA PRO A 180 19.46 -6.46 -0.27
C PRO A 180 18.07 -7.05 0.00
N ILE A 181 17.90 -8.36 -0.21
CA ILE A 181 16.59 -9.02 -0.09
C ILE A 181 16.08 -8.92 1.35
N ASP A 182 16.94 -9.10 2.35
CA ASP A 182 16.58 -8.99 3.76
C ASP A 182 16.07 -7.59 4.14
N ALA A 183 16.75 -6.54 3.68
CA ALA A 183 16.36 -5.14 3.86
C ALA A 183 15.03 -4.82 3.18
N TYR A 184 14.78 -5.40 1.99
CA TYR A 184 13.49 -5.30 1.33
C TYR A 184 12.38 -5.95 2.18
N TYR A 185 12.60 -7.16 2.69
CA TYR A 185 11.63 -7.86 3.55
C TYR A 185 11.32 -7.08 4.83
N GLU A 186 12.34 -6.51 5.49
CA GLU A 186 12.16 -5.60 6.63
C GLU A 186 11.23 -4.43 6.27
N SER A 187 11.47 -3.77 5.14
CA SER A 187 10.61 -2.66 4.70
C SER A 187 9.15 -3.09 4.52
N ARG A 188 8.92 -4.33 4.06
CA ARG A 188 7.58 -4.90 3.88
C ARG A 188 6.88 -5.18 5.21
N TYR A 189 7.60 -5.69 6.21
CA TYR A 189 7.04 -5.90 7.55
C TYR A 189 6.58 -4.59 8.20
N ILE A 190 7.41 -3.55 8.09
CA ILE A 190 7.07 -2.20 8.55
C ILE A 190 5.79 -1.72 7.86
N LYS A 191 5.70 -1.88 6.54
CA LYS A 191 4.52 -1.43 5.76
C LYS A 191 3.25 -2.21 6.11
N VAL A 192 3.35 -3.51 6.38
CA VAL A 192 2.21 -4.31 6.86
C VAL A 192 1.75 -3.82 8.24
N ALA A 193 2.65 -3.58 9.18
CA ALA A 193 2.29 -3.04 10.50
C ALA A 193 1.64 -1.64 10.40
N GLN A 194 2.11 -0.79 9.48
CA GLN A 194 1.50 0.51 9.19
C GLN A 194 0.10 0.36 8.57
N ALA A 195 -0.11 -0.60 7.67
CA ALA A 195 -1.43 -0.91 7.12
C ALA A 195 -2.40 -1.37 8.21
N MET A 196 -1.97 -2.26 9.12
CA MET A 196 -2.77 -2.67 10.29
C MET A 196 -3.12 -1.49 11.19
N THR A 197 -2.17 -0.57 11.43
CA THR A 197 -2.42 0.69 12.14
C THR A 197 -3.52 1.51 11.47
N ASN A 198 -3.48 1.61 10.14
CA ASN A 198 -4.49 2.35 9.39
C ASN A 198 -5.87 1.69 9.47
N ILE A 199 -5.93 0.35 9.40
CA ILE A 199 -7.18 -0.42 9.55
C ILE A 199 -7.80 -0.13 10.92
N ASP A 200 -7.02 -0.19 12.00
CA ASP A 200 -7.53 0.06 13.35
C ASP A 200 -8.04 1.49 13.52
N LYS A 201 -7.36 2.48 12.93
CA LYS A 201 -7.84 3.88 12.92
C LYS A 201 -9.19 4.02 12.23
N LEU A 202 -9.36 3.39 11.06
CA LEU A 202 -10.62 3.41 10.32
C LEU A 202 -11.73 2.72 11.11
N ALA A 203 -11.47 1.53 11.63
CA ALA A 203 -12.42 0.74 12.38
C ALA A 203 -12.88 1.47 13.65
N ALA A 204 -11.94 2.06 14.41
CA ALA A 204 -12.26 2.84 15.60
C ALA A 204 -13.15 4.05 15.29
N ARG A 205 -12.81 4.82 14.24
CA ARG A 205 -13.61 6.01 13.87
C ARG A 205 -15.00 5.63 13.36
N ILE A 206 -15.11 4.53 12.61
CA ILE A 206 -16.41 3.99 12.17
C ILE A 206 -17.21 3.52 13.39
N GLY A 207 -16.59 2.77 14.30
CA GLY A 207 -17.22 2.32 15.55
C GLY A 207 -17.77 3.49 16.36
N GLU A 208 -16.97 4.55 16.56
CA GLU A 208 -17.39 5.75 17.29
C GLU A 208 -18.60 6.45 16.65
N VAL A 209 -18.57 6.67 15.34
CA VAL A 209 -19.63 7.42 14.63
C VAL A 209 -20.94 6.63 14.57
N TYR A 210 -20.88 5.35 14.22
CA TYR A 210 -22.07 4.53 13.99
C TYR A 210 -22.56 3.85 15.27
N GLY A 211 -21.67 3.49 16.19
CA GLY A 211 -22.01 2.87 17.49
C GLY A 211 -22.80 3.80 18.40
N ALA A 212 -22.59 5.11 18.27
CA ALA A 212 -23.40 6.12 18.96
C ALA A 212 -24.85 6.22 18.46
N ARG A 213 -25.24 5.47 17.40
CA ARG A 213 -26.55 5.59 16.74
C ARG A 213 -27.35 4.29 16.86
N SER A 214 -28.54 4.38 17.46
CA SER A 214 -29.45 3.25 17.66
C SER A 214 -29.93 2.58 16.36
N GLU A 215 -29.89 3.32 15.25
CA GLU A 215 -30.29 2.88 13.92
C GLU A 215 -29.35 1.79 13.36
N PHE A 216 -28.10 1.72 13.86
CA PHE A 216 -27.07 0.79 13.41
C PHE A 216 -26.77 -0.25 14.49
N THR A 217 -27.67 -1.21 14.65
CA THR A 217 -27.53 -2.26 15.66
C THR A 217 -26.28 -3.13 15.43
N ASN A 218 -25.53 -3.39 16.51
CA ASN A 218 -24.34 -4.26 16.54
C ASN A 218 -23.19 -3.83 15.61
N ILE A 219 -23.16 -2.56 15.17
CA ILE A 219 -22.16 -2.12 14.20
C ILE A 219 -20.72 -2.18 14.75
N GLU A 220 -20.52 -1.90 16.04
CA GLU A 220 -19.20 -1.97 16.69
C GLU A 220 -18.61 -3.39 16.61
N ASP A 221 -19.40 -4.41 16.93
CA ASP A 221 -18.96 -5.81 16.84
C ASP A 221 -18.65 -6.22 15.40
N LEU A 222 -19.49 -5.79 14.45
CA LEU A 222 -19.29 -6.08 13.03
C LEU A 222 -18.00 -5.44 12.50
N ILE A 223 -17.75 -4.16 12.80
CA ILE A 223 -16.56 -3.47 12.31
C ILE A 223 -15.29 -3.98 13.00
N ASN A 224 -15.35 -4.31 14.30
CA ASN A 224 -14.23 -4.92 15.03
C ASN A 224 -13.89 -6.30 14.46
N THR A 225 -14.89 -7.13 14.19
CA THR A 225 -14.72 -8.44 13.55
C THR A 225 -14.06 -8.28 12.17
N TYR A 226 -14.55 -7.33 11.37
CA TYR A 226 -13.99 -7.07 10.05
C TYR A 226 -12.55 -6.56 10.11
N ALA A 227 -12.24 -5.64 11.04
CA ALA A 227 -10.90 -5.09 11.22
C ALA A 227 -9.89 -6.16 11.64
N ILE A 228 -10.27 -7.08 12.54
CA ILE A 228 -9.44 -8.23 12.92
C ILE A 228 -9.15 -9.10 11.70
N ALA A 229 -10.18 -9.50 10.95
CA ALA A 229 -10.02 -10.33 9.77
C ALA A 229 -9.20 -9.64 8.66
N ALA A 230 -9.34 -8.32 8.51
CA ALA A 230 -8.57 -7.51 7.57
C ALA A 230 -7.08 -7.46 7.93
N LYS A 231 -6.74 -7.39 9.22
CA LYS A 231 -5.35 -7.47 9.69
C LYS A 231 -4.75 -8.85 9.45
N GLU A 232 -5.49 -9.92 9.73
CA GLU A 232 -5.07 -11.29 9.45
C GLU A 232 -4.80 -11.50 7.93
N GLU A 233 -5.70 -11.01 7.06
CA GLU A 233 -5.51 -11.04 5.60
C GLU A 233 -4.27 -10.25 5.16
N CYS A 234 -4.00 -9.11 5.80
CA CYS A 234 -2.88 -8.23 5.46
C CYS A 234 -1.51 -8.92 5.62
N GLU A 235 -1.37 -9.85 6.57
CA GLU A 235 -0.11 -10.57 6.85
C GLU A 235 -0.05 -12.00 6.30
N THR A 236 -1.18 -12.60 5.93
CA THR A 236 -1.23 -14.01 5.50
C THR A 236 -0.86 -14.17 4.03
N MET A 237 0.07 -15.05 3.68
CA MET A 237 0.38 -15.37 2.29
C MET A 237 -0.65 -16.34 1.72
N LYS A 238 -0.94 -16.24 0.41
CA LYS A 238 -1.89 -17.14 -0.26
C LYS A 238 -1.44 -18.60 -0.31
N SER A 239 -0.15 -18.86 -0.13
CA SER A 239 0.44 -20.19 -0.04
C SER A 239 0.20 -20.85 1.33
N ASP A 240 -0.15 -20.07 2.36
CA ASP A 240 -0.31 -20.60 3.71
C ASP A 240 -1.63 -21.38 3.81
N PRO A 241 -1.64 -22.59 4.41
CA PRO A 241 -2.86 -23.36 4.58
C PRO A 241 -3.96 -22.61 5.36
N CYS A 242 -3.59 -21.73 6.29
CA CYS A 242 -4.55 -20.94 7.06
C CYS A 242 -5.31 -19.90 6.22
N ILE A 243 -4.93 -19.65 4.96
CA ILE A 243 -5.67 -18.78 4.05
C ILE A 243 -7.12 -19.24 3.87
N PHE A 244 -7.38 -20.57 3.93
CA PHE A 244 -8.73 -21.12 3.81
C PHE A 244 -9.62 -20.81 5.02
N GLU A 245 -9.05 -20.30 6.11
CA GLU A 245 -9.80 -19.75 7.25
C GLU A 245 -9.82 -18.22 7.23
N VAL A 246 -8.67 -17.59 6.94
CA VAL A 246 -8.50 -16.13 6.97
C VAL A 246 -9.32 -15.46 5.87
N TRP A 247 -9.20 -15.93 4.61
CA TRP A 247 -9.85 -15.29 3.48
C TRP A 247 -11.38 -15.31 3.58
N PRO A 248 -12.06 -16.44 3.88
CA PRO A 248 -13.51 -16.45 4.05
C PRO A 248 -13.99 -15.55 5.19
N LYS A 249 -13.27 -15.50 6.32
CA LYS A 249 -13.60 -14.59 7.44
C LYS A 249 -13.53 -13.13 6.98
N PHE A 250 -12.47 -12.75 6.28
CA PHE A 250 -12.30 -11.39 5.77
C PHE A 250 -13.40 -10.98 4.79
N VAL A 251 -13.75 -11.85 3.83
CA VAL A 251 -14.81 -11.57 2.86
C VAL A 251 -16.18 -11.49 3.55
N ALA A 252 -16.55 -12.52 4.33
CA ALA A 252 -17.87 -12.60 4.94
C ALA A 252 -18.12 -11.48 5.96
N SER A 253 -17.12 -11.12 6.78
CA SER A 253 -17.25 -9.99 7.72
C SER A 253 -17.34 -8.64 6.99
N GLY A 254 -16.65 -8.46 5.87
CA GLY A 254 -16.77 -7.28 5.02
C GLY A 254 -18.13 -7.17 4.32
N GLU A 255 -18.71 -8.30 3.91
CA GLU A 255 -20.09 -8.37 3.40
C GLU A 255 -21.10 -8.05 4.48
N ALA A 256 -20.91 -8.58 5.70
CA ALA A 256 -21.78 -8.29 6.83
C ALA A 256 -21.85 -6.80 7.17
N VAL A 257 -20.70 -6.10 7.19
CA VAL A 257 -20.66 -4.64 7.35
C VAL A 257 -21.37 -3.92 6.19
N GLY A 258 -21.14 -4.35 4.94
CA GLY A 258 -21.77 -3.74 3.76
C GLY A 258 -23.28 -4.00 3.66
N ALA A 259 -23.78 -5.06 4.30
CA ALA A 259 -25.20 -5.41 4.33
C ALA A 259 -26.01 -4.64 5.39
N VAL A 260 -25.35 -3.91 6.30
CA VAL A 260 -26.01 -3.18 7.38
C VAL A 260 -27.03 -2.19 6.82
N LYS A 261 -28.26 -2.29 7.33
CA LYS A 261 -29.34 -1.33 7.05
C LYS A 261 -29.70 -0.56 8.31
N ALA A 262 -29.90 0.74 8.16
CA ALA A 262 -30.31 1.63 9.23
C ALA A 262 -31.78 1.34 9.51
N LYS A 263 -32.11 1.15 10.79
CA LYS A 263 -33.49 0.97 11.23
C LYS A 263 -34.18 2.32 11.27
N LEU A 264 -35.08 2.56 10.32
CA LEU A 264 -35.86 3.80 10.26
C LEU A 264 -36.93 3.80 11.34
N ALA A 265 -36.99 4.87 12.13
CA ALA A 265 -38.12 5.10 13.03
C ALA A 265 -39.42 5.29 12.23
N PRO A 266 -40.60 4.86 12.73
CA PRO A 266 -41.87 4.97 12.03
C PRO A 266 -42.24 6.41 11.61
N ASN A 267 -41.80 7.41 12.38
CA ASN A 267 -42.01 8.83 12.17
C ASN A 267 -40.79 9.55 11.58
N CYS A 268 -39.81 8.81 11.05
CA CYS A 268 -38.62 9.40 10.42
C CYS A 268 -39.02 10.28 9.23
N ASN A 269 -38.65 11.56 9.28
CA ASN A 269 -38.93 12.51 8.21
C ASN A 269 -38.08 12.20 6.96
N THR A 270 -38.47 12.77 5.82
CA THR A 270 -37.80 12.52 4.53
C THR A 270 -36.32 12.91 4.53
N GLU A 271 -35.96 14.02 5.17
CA GLU A 271 -34.56 14.46 5.26
C GLU A 271 -33.69 13.46 6.03
N CYS A 272 -34.18 12.96 7.15
CA CYS A 272 -33.47 11.97 7.95
C CYS A 272 -33.34 10.62 7.25
N LYS A 273 -34.31 10.23 6.41
CA LYS A 273 -34.14 9.06 5.52
C LYS A 273 -32.96 9.26 4.57
N TYR A 274 -32.86 10.42 3.92
CA TYR A 274 -31.73 10.71 3.02
C TYR A 274 -30.39 10.77 3.75
N VAL A 275 -30.34 11.32 4.98
CA VAL A 275 -29.13 11.33 5.79
C VAL A 275 -28.72 9.90 6.18
N LEU A 276 -29.66 9.05 6.59
CA LEU A 276 -29.39 7.66 6.94
C LEU A 276 -28.96 6.82 5.72
N GLU A 277 -29.51 7.08 4.53
CA GLU A 277 -29.02 6.48 3.28
C GLU A 277 -27.59 6.92 2.95
N ALA A 278 -27.27 8.21 3.15
CA ALA A 278 -25.91 8.71 2.99
C ALA A 278 -24.95 8.08 4.01
N ALA A 279 -25.41 7.85 5.25
CA ALA A 279 -24.65 7.13 6.27
C ALA A 279 -24.37 5.69 5.84
N GLN A 280 -25.35 4.96 5.31
CA GLN A 280 -25.10 3.61 4.77
C GLN A 280 -24.06 3.61 3.65
N LYS A 281 -24.16 4.54 2.69
CA LYS A 281 -23.17 4.67 1.61
C LYS A 281 -21.77 4.98 2.15
N SER A 282 -21.68 5.83 3.16
CA SER A 282 -20.41 6.15 3.81
C SER A 282 -19.85 4.94 4.57
N LEU A 283 -20.68 4.15 5.25
CA LEU A 283 -20.24 2.92 5.91
C LEU A 283 -19.65 1.93 4.91
N VAL A 284 -20.31 1.74 3.75
CA VAL A 284 -19.80 0.91 2.65
C VAL A 284 -18.46 1.45 2.14
N ALA A 285 -18.31 2.77 1.98
CA ALA A 285 -17.04 3.37 1.56
C ALA A 285 -15.90 3.12 2.58
N GLY A 286 -16.20 3.19 3.89
CA GLY A 286 -15.23 2.85 4.93
C GLY A 286 -14.82 1.38 4.93
N ARG A 287 -15.79 0.48 4.71
CA ARG A 287 -15.57 -0.95 4.52
C ARG A 287 -14.68 -1.22 3.32
N ASP A 288 -14.96 -0.57 2.19
CA ASP A 288 -14.17 -0.71 0.97
C ASP A 288 -12.73 -0.19 1.16
N LEU A 289 -12.55 0.91 1.90
CA LEU A 289 -11.22 1.46 2.21
C LEU A 289 -10.38 0.51 3.07
N ILE A 290 -10.97 -0.11 4.10
CA ILE A 290 -10.31 -1.18 4.86
C ILE A 290 -9.94 -2.35 3.93
N ASN A 291 -10.83 -2.72 3.00
CA ASN A 291 -10.56 -3.78 2.04
C ASN A 291 -9.33 -3.49 1.18
N TRP A 292 -9.26 -2.28 0.61
CA TRP A 292 -8.16 -1.88 -0.25
C TRP A 292 -6.83 -1.82 0.50
N ILE A 293 -6.81 -1.27 1.72
CA ILE A 293 -5.60 -1.26 2.56
C ILE A 293 -5.12 -2.67 2.86
N ALA A 294 -6.03 -3.57 3.28
CA ALA A 294 -5.67 -4.95 3.64
C ALA A 294 -5.10 -5.73 2.44
N ARG A 295 -5.76 -5.64 1.28
CA ARG A 295 -5.34 -6.36 0.07
C ARG A 295 -4.07 -5.78 -0.55
N ALA A 296 -3.96 -4.45 -0.57
CA ALA A 296 -2.75 -3.76 -1.00
C ALA A 296 -1.60 -3.94 -0.01
N ARG A 297 -1.86 -4.24 1.27
CA ARG A 297 -0.84 -4.35 2.34
C ARG A 297 0.03 -3.10 2.45
N VAL A 298 -0.61 -1.95 2.29
CA VAL A 298 -0.01 -0.61 2.28
C VAL A 298 -1.02 0.34 2.94
N PRO A 299 -0.60 1.23 3.84
CA PRO A 299 -1.47 2.25 4.42
C PRO A 299 -1.94 3.27 3.35
N MET A 300 -3.16 3.78 3.49
CA MET A 300 -3.74 4.81 2.62
C MET A 300 -4.19 6.03 3.48
N PRO A 301 -3.22 6.81 4.01
CA PRO A 301 -3.50 7.88 4.97
C PRO A 301 -4.28 9.08 4.41
N LYS A 302 -3.99 9.56 3.20
CA LYS A 302 -4.75 10.63 2.53
C LYS A 302 -6.17 10.18 2.23
N SER A 303 -6.38 8.96 1.73
CA SER A 303 -7.72 8.39 1.52
C SER A 303 -8.49 8.29 2.84
N THR A 304 -7.79 7.90 3.92
CA THR A 304 -8.34 7.87 5.28
C THR A 304 -8.74 9.27 5.76
N ASP A 305 -7.91 10.28 5.56
CA ASP A 305 -8.20 11.67 5.94
C ASP A 305 -9.40 12.24 5.16
N VAL A 306 -9.50 11.93 3.85
CA VAL A 306 -10.65 12.31 3.02
C VAL A 306 -11.92 11.63 3.53
N TYR A 307 -11.84 10.34 3.88
CA TYR A 307 -12.96 9.60 4.44
C TYR A 307 -13.40 10.17 5.79
N PHE A 308 -12.48 10.49 6.69
CA PHE A 308 -12.79 11.10 7.99
C PHE A 308 -13.47 12.45 7.86
N LYS A 309 -13.00 13.32 6.96
CA LYS A 309 -13.68 14.60 6.67
C LYS A 309 -15.14 14.40 6.22
N LYS A 310 -15.40 13.37 5.42
CA LYS A 310 -16.77 13.02 4.99
C LYS A 310 -17.61 12.51 6.16
N LEU A 311 -17.04 11.70 7.06
CA LEU A 311 -17.70 11.26 8.29
C LEU A 311 -18.04 12.43 9.22
N ASP A 312 -17.13 13.40 9.38
CA ASP A 312 -17.37 14.56 10.24
C ASP A 312 -18.56 15.39 9.75
N LEU A 313 -18.66 15.60 8.44
CA LEU A 313 -19.81 16.26 7.82
C LEU A 313 -21.10 15.42 7.98
N LEU A 314 -20.99 14.10 7.91
CA LEU A 314 -22.13 13.20 8.13
C LEU A 314 -22.63 13.27 9.58
N VAL A 315 -21.73 13.31 10.57
CA VAL A 315 -22.09 13.44 11.99
C VAL A 315 -22.93 14.70 12.24
N ILE A 316 -22.53 15.84 11.66
CA ILE A 316 -23.29 17.10 11.77
C ILE A 316 -24.70 16.94 11.19
N ARG A 317 -24.83 16.27 10.04
CA ARG A 317 -26.15 16.02 9.42
C ARG A 317 -27.00 15.08 10.25
N LEU A 318 -26.39 14.05 10.83
CA LEU A 318 -27.05 13.08 11.69
C LEU A 318 -27.53 13.69 13.01
N GLN A 319 -26.98 14.80 13.51
CA GLN A 319 -27.47 15.45 14.74
C GLN A 319 -28.88 16.06 14.59
N ASN A 320 -29.29 16.38 13.36
CA ASN A 320 -30.63 16.88 13.07
C ASN A 320 -31.63 15.73 12.84
N CYS A 321 -31.18 14.52 13.16
CA CYS A 321 -31.87 13.24 13.15
C CYS A 321 -31.53 12.49 14.46
#